data_AF-A0A1B6FAJ8-F1
#
_entry.id   AF-A0A1B6FAJ8-F1
#
_cell.length_a   1.000
_cell.length_b   1.000
_cell.length_c   1.000
_cell.angle_alpha   90.00
_cell.angle_beta   90.00
_cell.angle_gamma   90.00
#
_symmetry.space_group_name_H-M   'P 1'
#
loop_
_entity.id
_entity.type
_entity.pdbx_description
1 polymer ?
#
loop_
_entity_poly.entity_id
_entity_poly.type
_entity_poly.pdbx_seq_one_letter_code
_entity_poly.pdbx_strand_id
1 'polypeptide(L)'
;MRLSVLLISVLVSAIAVELDEDETEESTTHPYPIAEFSQLLVTLNTIDLEITKVLGSLSPDKDQGDQLISNLQGYVYELGPLIHHMAFEDAEVLMAAKSVYRQGAPRFLSTPINHEVVQQAFGWDETQMKVLQVLYDNTAKTWRNFLNMCERQRIES
;
A
#
# COMPACT_ATOMS: atom_id res chain seq x y z
N MET A 1 28.37 19.08 46.95
CA MET A 1 28.34 18.41 45.62
C MET A 1 28.36 19.48 44.55
N ARG A 2 29.40 19.42 43.70
CA ARG A 2 29.60 19.98 42.34
C ARG A 2 28.44 20.80 41.76
N LEU A 3 28.67 22.09 41.48
CA LEU A 3 29.02 22.69 40.17
C LEU A 3 27.91 22.46 39.12
N SER A 4 27.46 23.43 38.32
CA SER A 4 27.71 24.86 38.20
C SER A 4 26.83 25.36 37.04
N VAL A 5 26.34 26.60 37.17
CA VAL A 5 26.30 27.65 36.13
C VAL A 5 25.38 27.40 34.90
N LEU A 6 24.23 28.08 34.74
CA LEU A 6 23.94 29.52 34.48
C LEU A 6 23.79 29.86 32.98
N LEU A 7 22.87 30.80 32.75
CA LEU A 7 22.69 31.73 31.62
C LEU A 7 21.79 31.23 30.47
N ILE A 8 20.57 31.73 30.25
CA ILE A 8 20.05 33.12 30.08
C ILE A 8 20.54 33.79 28.78
N SER A 9 19.57 34.02 27.90
CA SER A 9 19.37 35.16 26.98
C SER A 9 20.01 35.22 25.59
N VAL A 10 19.08 35.44 24.63
CA VAL A 10 19.10 36.45 23.55
C VAL A 10 20.18 36.32 22.47
N LEU A 11 19.77 36.20 21.21
CA LEU A 11 20.08 37.21 20.19
C LEU A 11 19.39 36.89 18.85
N VAL A 12 18.45 37.76 18.46
CA VAL A 12 18.23 38.10 17.05
C VAL A 12 19.41 38.98 16.66
N SER A 13 20.16 38.59 15.63
CA SER A 13 20.96 39.52 14.84
C SER A 13 21.08 38.99 13.41
N ALA A 14 20.66 39.86 12.50
CA ALA A 14 20.88 39.79 11.08
C ALA A 14 22.35 39.51 10.75
N ILE A 15 22.56 38.64 9.77
CA ILE A 15 23.75 38.69 8.93
C ILE A 15 23.23 38.90 7.51
N ALA A 16 23.28 40.14 7.07
CA ALA A 16 23.40 40.45 5.65
C ALA A 16 24.82 40.09 5.25
N VAL A 17 24.96 39.05 4.44
CA VAL A 17 26.13 38.85 3.58
C VAL A 17 25.54 38.79 2.18
N GLU A 18 25.59 39.93 1.49
CA GLU A 18 25.74 39.93 0.05
C GLU A 18 27.15 39.40 -0.22
N LEU A 19 27.26 38.33 -1.02
CA LEU A 19 28.36 38.12 -1.98
C LEU A 19 28.02 36.94 -2.89
N ASP A 20 28.02 37.27 -4.17
CA ASP A 20 28.18 36.50 -5.40
C ASP A 20 27.15 35.44 -5.82
N GLU A 21 26.68 35.70 -7.03
CA GLU A 21 26.12 34.78 -8.01
C GLU A 21 27.01 33.53 -8.12
N ASP A 22 26.43 32.37 -7.81
CA ASP A 22 26.77 31.17 -8.55
C ASP A 22 25.50 30.32 -8.69
N GLU A 23 25.07 30.16 -9.94
CA GLU A 23 24.01 29.25 -10.32
C GLU A 23 24.43 27.84 -9.91
N THR A 24 23.88 27.35 -8.81
CA THR A 24 23.77 25.92 -8.58
C THR A 24 22.31 25.62 -8.35
N GLU A 25 21.70 24.99 -9.36
CA GLU A 25 20.45 24.27 -9.23
C GLU A 25 20.59 23.30 -8.07
N GLU A 26 20.17 23.72 -6.87
CA GLU A 26 20.00 22.85 -5.73
C GLU A 26 18.80 21.98 -6.07
N SER A 27 19.09 20.87 -6.76
CA SER A 27 18.19 19.74 -6.92
C SER A 27 17.76 19.36 -5.52
N THR A 28 16.58 19.81 -5.13
CA THR A 28 15.88 19.35 -3.94
C THR A 28 15.48 17.90 -4.21
N THR A 29 16.46 17.00 -4.16
CA THR A 29 16.25 15.58 -3.97
C THR A 29 15.63 15.42 -2.60
N HIS A 30 14.32 15.61 -2.57
CA HIS A 30 13.47 15.05 -1.55
C HIS A 30 13.89 13.58 -1.37
N PRO A 31 14.47 13.19 -0.22
CA PRO A 31 14.84 11.80 0.02
C PRO A 31 13.57 11.05 0.41
N TYR A 32 12.67 10.86 -0.55
CA TYR A 32 11.53 9.96 -0.43
C TYR A 32 11.94 8.60 -1.00
N PRO A 33 11.50 7.49 -0.39
CA PRO A 33 12.32 6.29 -0.38
C PRO A 33 11.99 5.45 -1.61
N ILE A 34 12.97 5.32 -2.51
CA ILE A 34 13.10 4.19 -3.45
C ILE A 34 12.74 2.85 -2.80
N ALA A 35 12.99 2.71 -1.50
CA ALA A 35 12.73 1.52 -0.71
C ALA A 35 11.23 1.18 -0.55
N GLU A 36 10.32 2.16 -0.51
CA GLU A 36 8.94 1.95 -0.05
C GLU A 36 8.14 1.01 -0.97
N PHE A 37 8.31 1.14 -2.29
CA PHE A 37 7.59 0.30 -3.26
C PHE A 37 8.42 -0.82 -3.86
N SER A 38 9.70 -0.94 -3.48
CA SER A 38 10.63 -1.92 -4.05
C SER A 38 10.14 -3.38 -3.92
N GLN A 39 9.37 -3.70 -2.87
CA GLN A 39 8.83 -5.03 -2.61
C GLN A 39 7.33 -5.13 -2.90
N LEU A 40 6.66 -4.04 -3.28
CA LEU A 40 5.20 -3.98 -3.38
C LEU A 40 4.62 -5.09 -4.24
N LEU A 41 5.16 -5.29 -5.45
CA LEU A 41 4.69 -6.32 -6.36
C LEU A 41 4.80 -7.73 -5.75
N VAL A 42 5.91 -8.03 -5.09
CA VAL A 42 6.12 -9.34 -4.46
C VAL A 42 5.15 -9.54 -3.30
N THR A 43 4.93 -8.51 -2.49
CA THR A 43 3.98 -8.53 -1.37
C THR A 43 2.56 -8.74 -1.86
N LEU A 44 2.09 -7.94 -2.82
CA LEU A 44 0.75 -8.07 -3.40
C LEU A 44 0.54 -9.47 -4.01
N ASN A 45 1.57 -10.05 -4.63
CA ASN A 45 1.49 -11.39 -5.24
C ASN A 45 1.37 -12.49 -4.22
N THR A 46 2.10 -12.35 -3.12
CA THR A 46 2.06 -13.28 -2.00
C THR A 46 0.69 -13.24 -1.35
N ILE A 47 0.17 -12.03 -1.09
CA ILE A 47 -1.16 -11.84 -0.53
C ILE A 47 -2.24 -12.39 -1.48
N ASP A 48 -2.17 -12.08 -2.78
CA ASP A 48 -3.09 -12.59 -3.80
C ASP A 48 -3.10 -14.12 -3.87
N LEU A 49 -1.91 -14.76 -3.83
CA LEU A 49 -1.78 -16.22 -3.79
C LEU A 49 -2.50 -16.83 -2.59
N GLU A 50 -2.25 -16.28 -1.39
CA GLU A 50 -2.82 -16.82 -0.17
C GLU A 50 -4.34 -16.62 -0.11
N ILE A 51 -4.86 -15.46 -0.52
CA ILE A 51 -6.32 -15.25 -0.62
C ILE A 51 -6.92 -16.22 -1.63
N THR A 52 -6.33 -16.34 -2.82
CA THR A 52 -6.81 -17.22 -3.89
C THR A 52 -6.86 -18.67 -3.43
N LYS A 53 -5.81 -19.14 -2.75
CA LYS A 53 -5.71 -20.49 -2.22
C LYS A 53 -6.82 -20.78 -1.22
N VAL A 54 -7.10 -19.86 -0.29
CA VAL A 54 -8.12 -20.06 0.75
C VAL A 54 -9.52 -19.99 0.15
N LEU A 55 -9.83 -18.94 -0.62
CA LEU A 55 -11.18 -18.73 -1.17
C LEU A 55 -11.55 -19.72 -2.27
N GLY A 56 -10.55 -20.23 -3.02
CA GLY A 56 -10.75 -21.24 -4.05
C GLY A 56 -10.67 -22.68 -3.56
N SER A 57 -10.40 -22.91 -2.26
CA SER A 57 -10.34 -24.26 -1.70
C SER A 57 -11.74 -24.83 -1.47
N LEU A 58 -11.90 -26.14 -1.75
CA LEU A 58 -13.09 -26.89 -1.37
C LEU A 58 -13.08 -27.33 0.11
N SER A 59 -11.94 -27.16 0.79
CA SER A 59 -11.75 -27.53 2.19
C SER A 59 -10.66 -26.64 2.81
N PRO A 60 -10.91 -25.33 3.02
CA PRO A 60 -9.95 -24.47 3.68
C PRO A 60 -9.76 -24.91 5.15
N ASP A 61 -8.55 -24.72 5.67
CA ASP A 61 -8.25 -25.11 7.06
C ASP A 61 -8.86 -24.11 8.02
N LYS A 62 -9.47 -24.57 9.13
CA LYS A 62 -10.15 -23.71 10.10
C LYS A 62 -9.31 -22.51 10.59
N ASP A 63 -7.99 -22.69 10.67
CA ASP A 63 -7.05 -21.69 11.20
C ASP A 63 -6.64 -20.64 10.14
N GLN A 64 -7.11 -20.77 8.89
CA GLN A 64 -6.85 -19.81 7.80
C GLN A 64 -7.80 -18.61 7.79
N GLY A 65 -8.87 -18.65 8.59
CA GLY A 65 -9.89 -17.58 8.62
C GLY A 65 -9.30 -16.21 8.99
N ASP A 66 -8.58 -16.12 10.10
CA ASP A 66 -7.97 -14.85 10.54
C ASP A 66 -6.91 -14.35 9.54
N GLN A 67 -6.14 -15.28 8.96
CA GLN A 67 -5.15 -14.94 7.94
C GLN A 67 -5.81 -14.41 6.66
N LEU A 68 -6.96 -14.95 6.26
CA LEU A 68 -7.72 -14.45 5.10
C LEU A 68 -8.18 -13.00 5.32
N ILE A 69 -8.73 -12.69 6.50
CA ILE A 69 -9.14 -11.33 6.86
C ILE A 69 -7.92 -10.39 6.84
N SER A 70 -6.82 -10.80 7.48
CA SER A 70 -5.56 -10.05 7.50
C SER A 70 -5.01 -9.81 6.09
N ASN A 71 -5.04 -10.82 5.22
CA ASN A 71 -4.58 -10.71 3.84
C ASN A 71 -5.42 -9.73 3.02
N LEU A 72 -6.76 -9.75 3.16
CA LEU A 72 -7.63 -8.80 2.46
C LEU A 72 -7.35 -7.35 2.88
N GLN A 73 -7.16 -7.13 4.19
CA GLN A 73 -6.79 -5.82 4.73
C GLN A 73 -5.38 -5.41 4.27
N GLY A 74 -4.42 -6.33 4.32
CA GLY A 74 -3.05 -6.14 3.86
C GLY A 74 -3.00 -5.75 2.39
N TYR A 75 -3.78 -6.39 1.51
CA TYR A 75 -3.83 -6.03 0.11
C TYR A 75 -4.23 -4.55 -0.10
N VAL A 76 -5.26 -4.09 0.64
CA VAL A 76 -5.70 -2.69 0.59
C VAL A 76 -4.65 -1.74 1.17
N TYR A 77 -4.03 -2.14 2.28
CA TYR A 77 -2.99 -1.38 2.95
C TYR A 77 -1.76 -1.18 2.07
N GLU A 78 -1.35 -2.19 1.31
CA GLU A 78 -0.20 -2.12 0.41
C GLU A 78 -0.53 -1.32 -0.87
N LEU A 79 -1.70 -1.54 -1.46
CA LEU A 79 -2.06 -0.87 -2.73
C LEU A 79 -2.51 0.58 -2.54
N GLY A 80 -3.11 0.92 -1.40
CA GLY A 80 -3.64 2.25 -1.10
C GLY A 80 -2.61 3.39 -1.21
N PRO A 81 -1.44 3.30 -0.56
CA PRO A 81 -0.37 4.29 -0.66
C PRO A 81 0.08 4.49 -2.10
N LEU A 82 0.27 3.40 -2.87
CA LEU A 82 0.63 3.51 -4.28
C LEU A 82 -0.40 4.38 -5.04
N ILE A 83 -1.69 4.09 -4.92
CA ILE A 83 -2.76 4.87 -5.56
C ILE A 83 -2.70 6.35 -5.16
N HIS A 84 -2.49 6.62 -3.87
CA HIS A 84 -2.39 7.99 -3.36
C HIS A 84 -1.20 8.73 -3.98
N HIS A 85 -0.04 8.08 -4.03
CA HIS A 85 1.19 8.69 -4.50
C HIS A 85 1.22 8.88 -6.02
N MET A 86 0.51 8.04 -6.78
CA MET A 86 0.39 8.20 -8.24
C MET A 86 -0.19 9.56 -8.66
N ALA A 87 -0.91 10.26 -7.78
CA ALA A 87 -1.44 11.60 -8.07
C ALA A 87 -0.35 12.68 -8.18
N PHE A 88 0.85 12.43 -7.67
CA PHE A 88 1.98 13.37 -7.68
C PHE A 88 2.97 13.12 -8.83
N GLU A 89 2.66 12.15 -9.72
CA GLU A 89 3.45 11.86 -10.93
C GLU A 89 4.93 11.52 -10.67
N ASP A 90 5.24 11.03 -9.47
CA ASP A 90 6.59 10.59 -9.13
C ASP A 90 7.00 9.39 -9.99
N ALA A 91 8.17 9.50 -10.64
CA ALA A 91 8.62 8.52 -11.62
C ALA A 91 8.76 7.11 -11.03
N GLU A 92 9.20 6.98 -9.78
CA GLU A 92 9.41 5.67 -9.13
C GLU A 92 8.07 5.03 -8.76
N VAL A 93 7.15 5.85 -8.25
CA VAL A 93 5.76 5.43 -7.99
C VAL A 93 5.09 4.95 -9.27
N LEU A 94 5.26 5.68 -10.39
CA LEU A 94 4.72 5.28 -11.68
C LEU A 94 5.37 4.00 -12.22
N MET A 95 6.67 3.77 -11.97
CA MET A 95 7.34 2.51 -12.32
C MET A 95 6.81 1.33 -11.49
N ALA A 96 6.59 1.52 -10.19
CA ALA A 96 5.98 0.51 -9.32
C ALA A 96 4.55 0.19 -9.79
N ALA A 97 3.75 1.23 -10.05
CA ALA A 97 2.40 1.09 -10.59
C ALA A 97 2.37 0.38 -11.93
N LYS A 98 3.29 0.69 -12.84
CA LYS A 98 3.42 -0.03 -14.11
C LYS A 98 3.73 -1.50 -13.91
N SER A 99 4.57 -1.82 -12.93
CA SER A 99 4.91 -3.21 -12.59
C SER A 99 3.70 -3.99 -12.07
N VAL A 100 2.91 -3.38 -11.19
CA VAL A 100 1.64 -3.94 -10.69
C VAL A 100 0.61 -4.07 -11.82
N TYR A 101 0.46 -3.05 -12.68
CA TYR A 101 -0.49 -3.07 -13.78
C TYR A 101 -0.20 -4.19 -14.79
N ARG A 102 1.08 -4.38 -15.13
CA ARG A 102 1.55 -5.43 -16.05
C ARG A 102 1.28 -6.85 -15.58
N GLN A 103 1.26 -7.06 -14.28
CA GLN A 103 0.91 -8.36 -13.71
C GLN A 103 -0.54 -8.73 -13.99
N GLY A 104 -1.42 -7.73 -14.15
CA GLY A 104 -2.84 -7.91 -14.36
C GLY A 104 -3.63 -8.00 -13.06
N ALA A 105 -4.93 -8.28 -13.21
CA ALA A 105 -5.86 -8.32 -12.08
C ALA A 105 -5.48 -9.42 -11.07
N PRO A 106 -5.69 -9.17 -9.75
CA PRO A 106 -5.54 -10.20 -8.73
C PRO A 106 -6.38 -11.43 -9.04
N ARG A 107 -5.80 -12.62 -8.88
CA ARG A 107 -6.45 -13.89 -9.18
C ARG A 107 -7.67 -14.12 -8.30
N PHE A 108 -7.62 -13.71 -7.03
CA PHE A 108 -8.75 -13.91 -6.12
C PHE A 108 -10.03 -13.16 -6.56
N LEU A 109 -9.91 -12.09 -7.37
CA LEU A 109 -11.07 -11.37 -7.91
C LEU A 109 -11.82 -12.17 -8.99
N SER A 110 -11.15 -13.14 -9.61
CA SER A 110 -11.74 -14.04 -10.61
C SER A 110 -12.06 -15.42 -10.06
N THR A 111 -11.71 -15.68 -8.80
CA THR A 111 -11.87 -16.99 -8.16
C THR A 111 -13.31 -17.17 -7.69
N PRO A 112 -14.03 -18.22 -8.13
CA PRO A 112 -15.36 -18.51 -7.61
C PRO A 112 -15.30 -18.85 -6.11
N ILE A 113 -16.06 -18.11 -5.30
CA ILE A 113 -16.09 -18.30 -3.85
C ILE A 113 -17.28 -19.19 -3.49
N ASN A 114 -17.02 -20.29 -2.80
CA ASN A 114 -18.07 -21.07 -2.16
C ASN A 114 -18.26 -20.59 -0.71
N HIS A 115 -19.19 -19.66 -0.53
CA HIS A 115 -19.45 -19.05 0.79
C HIS A 115 -19.90 -20.06 1.84
N GLU A 116 -20.64 -21.10 1.46
CA GLU A 116 -21.07 -22.14 2.39
C GLU A 116 -19.87 -22.95 2.92
N VAL A 117 -18.95 -23.34 2.02
CA VAL A 117 -17.71 -24.06 2.40
C VAL A 117 -16.86 -23.19 3.34
N VAL A 118 -16.65 -21.92 2.99
CA VAL A 118 -15.87 -20.99 3.82
C VAL A 118 -16.51 -20.82 5.20
N GLN A 119 -17.83 -20.61 5.24
CA GLN A 119 -18.56 -20.43 6.49
C GLN A 119 -18.44 -21.67 7.40
N GLN A 120 -18.68 -22.86 6.84
CA GLN A 120 -18.62 -24.11 7.59
C GLN A 120 -17.20 -24.43 8.06
N ALA A 121 -16.19 -24.25 7.21
CA ALA A 121 -14.80 -24.56 7.52
C ALA A 121 -14.25 -23.70 8.67
N PHE A 122 -14.60 -22.42 8.70
CA PHE A 122 -14.14 -21.48 9.74
C PHE A 122 -15.06 -21.42 10.95
N GLY A 123 -16.21 -22.10 10.90
CA GLY A 123 -17.24 -22.00 11.94
C GLY A 123 -17.76 -20.56 12.10
N TRP A 124 -17.80 -19.81 11.00
CA TRP A 124 -18.17 -18.40 11.01
C TRP A 124 -19.67 -18.18 11.06
N ASP A 125 -20.09 -17.20 11.85
CA ASP A 125 -21.47 -16.75 11.88
C ASP A 125 -21.77 -15.74 10.75
N GLU A 126 -23.03 -15.32 10.65
CA GLU A 126 -23.47 -14.36 9.63
C GLU A 126 -22.74 -13.01 9.75
N THR A 127 -22.34 -12.60 10.95
CA THR A 127 -21.61 -11.34 11.19
C THR A 127 -20.21 -11.43 10.59
N GLN A 128 -19.51 -12.53 10.85
CA GLN A 128 -18.18 -12.79 10.30
C GLN A 128 -18.22 -12.92 8.76
N MET A 129 -19.26 -13.57 8.22
CA MET A 129 -19.46 -13.64 6.77
C MET A 129 -19.73 -12.27 6.14
N LYS A 130 -20.44 -11.37 6.84
CA LYS A 130 -20.60 -9.97 6.41
C LYS A 130 -19.28 -9.21 6.43
N VAL A 131 -18.44 -9.42 7.46
CA VAL A 131 -17.10 -8.82 7.52
C VAL A 131 -16.24 -9.28 6.33
N LEU A 132 -16.25 -10.58 6.02
CA LEU A 132 -15.57 -11.12 4.84
C LEU A 132 -16.04 -10.40 3.56
N GLN A 133 -17.36 -10.29 3.36
CA GLN A 133 -17.93 -9.66 2.17
C GLN A 133 -17.51 -8.18 2.05
N VAL A 134 -17.58 -7.42 3.14
CA VAL A 134 -17.19 -6.00 3.18
C VAL A 134 -15.71 -5.85 2.82
N LEU A 135 -14.84 -6.70 3.35
CA LEU A 135 -13.42 -6.66 3.04
C LEU A 135 -13.14 -7.02 1.59
N TYR A 136 -13.77 -8.07 1.08
CA TYR A 136 -13.64 -8.47 -0.32
C TYR A 136 -14.06 -7.34 -1.27
N ASP A 137 -15.22 -6.72 -1.02
CA ASP A 137 -15.73 -5.60 -1.82
C ASP A 137 -14.81 -4.37 -1.74
N ASN A 138 -14.24 -4.09 -0.57
CA ASN A 138 -13.29 -3.01 -0.38
C ASN A 138 -11.99 -3.26 -1.16
N THR A 139 -11.50 -4.50 -1.17
CA THR A 139 -10.30 -4.87 -1.93
C THR A 139 -10.56 -4.76 -3.43
N ALA A 140 -11.71 -5.25 -3.92
CA ALA A 140 -12.12 -5.10 -5.31
C ALA A 140 -12.27 -3.62 -5.73
N LYS A 141 -12.82 -2.79 -4.84
CA LYS A 141 -12.92 -1.34 -5.06
C LYS A 141 -11.55 -0.67 -5.11
N THR A 142 -10.63 -1.05 -4.22
CA THR A 142 -9.26 -0.52 -4.20
C THR A 142 -8.53 -0.86 -5.50
N TRP A 143 -8.64 -2.11 -5.99
CA TRP A 143 -8.10 -2.48 -7.30
C TRP A 143 -8.70 -1.66 -8.44
N ARG A 144 -10.01 -1.44 -8.45
CA ARG A 144 -10.66 -0.58 -9.47
C ARG A 144 -10.15 0.86 -9.42
N ASN A 145 -9.94 1.40 -8.23
CA ASN A 145 -9.37 2.74 -8.08
C ASN A 145 -7.94 2.81 -8.63
N PHE A 146 -7.14 1.76 -8.42
CA PHE A 146 -5.82 1.64 -9.02
C PHE A 146 -5.89 1.65 -10.55
N LEU A 147 -6.76 0.84 -11.16
CA LEU A 147 -6.96 0.84 -12.62
C LEU A 147 -7.34 2.24 -13.16
N ASN A 148 -8.30 2.89 -12.52
CA ASN A 148 -8.71 4.25 -12.88
C ASN A 148 -7.55 5.25 -12.78
N MET A 149 -6.63 5.06 -11.83
CA MET A 149 -5.46 5.91 -11.70
C MET A 149 -4.41 5.61 -12.78
N CYS A 150 -4.18 4.34 -13.11
CA CYS A 150 -3.33 3.95 -14.25
C CYS A 150 -3.82 4.60 -15.55
N GLU A 151 -5.13 4.59 -15.80
CA GLU A 151 -5.73 5.23 -16.97
C GLU A 151 -5.49 6.75 -17.00
N ARG A 152 -5.69 7.44 -15.87
CA ARG A 152 -5.42 8.88 -15.74
C ARG A 152 -3.96 9.23 -16.00
N GLN A 153 -3.06 8.40 -15.48
CA GLN A 153 -1.62 8.55 -15.64
C GLN A 153 -1.08 7.98 -16.96
N ARG A 154 -1.96 7.47 -17.84
CA ARG A 154 -1.61 6.86 -19.12
C ARG A 154 -0.55 5.76 -18.98
N ILE A 155 -0.64 4.98 -17.91
CA ILE A 155 0.21 3.81 -17.71
C ILE A 155 -0.25 2.73 -18.69
N GLU A 156 0.62 2.40 -19.64
CA GLU A 156 0.42 1.32 -20.60
C GLU A 156 1.01 0.00 -20.08
N SER A 157 0.33 -1.12 -20.39
CA SER A 157 0.78 -2.49 -20.08
C SER A 157 2.00 -2.86 -20.91
#